data_AF-A0A4R1S837-F1
#
_entry.id   AF-A0A4R1S837-F1
#
_cell.length_a   1.000
_cell.length_b   1.000
_cell.length_c   1.000
_cell.angle_alpha   90.00
_cell.angle_beta   90.00
_cell.angle_gamma   90.00
#
_symmetry.space_group_name_H-M   'P 1'
#
loop_
_entity.id
_entity.type
_entity.pdbx_description
1 polymer ?
#
loop_
_entity_poly.entity_id
_entity_poly.type
_entity_poly.pdbx_seq_one_letter_code
_entity_poly.pdbx_strand_id
1 'polypeptide(L)'
;MTNRNGSKGVAVTQDTHAKNPGFFAKIYRLLFHEDVYYRIGGYLIFGLLLFFIAWASFQFLIKKPNLLADSFMVQKLVSSTTAKTFGTWGTEHFGKTLTLFKWQLDVAKEFDIWGNVLVLTFKYFVNHLIFVIPFIFLLNFFKVGRWNFGAIYFAFYTILWGAVIGTQSLSFPTGTNVALGSLILFARFGLWTWFSYLLLVVGTAQFGWLVAPNLSGWAWKQERKLWPVHFTPEQREVFIYGLLFLLASSFAEARIFVHYNL
;
A
#
# COMPACT_ATOMS: atom_id res chain seq x y z
N MET A 1 -55.84 -0.98 46.59
CA MET A 1 -54.51 -0.85 47.23
C MET A 1 -53.46 -0.96 46.14
N THR A 2 -52.87 0.18 45.80
CA THR A 2 -51.82 0.36 44.79
C THR A 2 -50.47 -0.05 45.38
N ASN A 3 -49.75 -0.97 44.74
CA ASN A 3 -48.38 -1.28 45.12
C ASN A 3 -47.43 -0.81 44.00
N ARG A 4 -46.91 0.41 44.16
CA ARG A 4 -45.79 0.96 43.40
C ARG A 4 -44.50 0.44 44.04
N ASN A 5 -43.79 -0.47 43.38
CA ASN A 5 -42.41 -0.77 43.74
C ASN A 5 -41.46 -0.03 42.81
N GLY A 6 -40.67 0.85 43.43
CA GLY A 6 -39.80 1.81 42.79
C GLY A 6 -38.65 1.17 42.01
N SER A 7 -38.49 1.67 40.79
CA SER A 7 -37.25 1.60 40.04
C SER A 7 -36.14 2.28 40.87
N LYS A 8 -35.25 1.47 41.44
CA LYS A 8 -33.93 1.94 41.90
C LYS A 8 -33.12 2.24 40.65
N GLY A 9 -33.04 3.51 40.29
CA GLY A 9 -32.09 4.00 39.30
C GLY A 9 -30.69 3.62 39.75
N VAL A 10 -30.03 2.79 38.96
CA VAL A 10 -28.59 2.61 39.05
C VAL A 10 -27.98 3.93 38.61
N ALA A 11 -27.54 4.73 39.57
CA ALA A 11 -26.72 5.89 39.30
C ALA A 11 -25.44 5.39 38.63
N VAL A 12 -25.36 5.56 37.31
CA VAL A 12 -24.12 5.46 36.56
C VAL A 12 -23.24 6.59 37.09
N THR A 13 -22.33 6.27 37.98
CA THR A 13 -21.19 7.12 38.30
C THR A 13 -20.42 7.31 37.00
N GLN A 14 -20.67 8.45 36.34
CA GLN A 14 -19.78 8.98 35.33
C GLN A 14 -18.46 9.30 36.02
N ASP A 15 -17.47 8.41 35.87
CA ASP A 15 -16.07 8.70 36.14
C ASP A 15 -15.60 9.77 35.14
N THR A 16 -15.91 11.03 35.42
CA THR A 16 -15.41 12.22 34.73
C THR A 16 -14.04 12.59 35.25
N HIS A 17 -13.06 11.70 35.09
CA HIS A 17 -11.66 12.06 35.02
C HIS A 17 -10.97 11.24 33.94
N ALA A 18 -11.41 11.43 32.69
CA ALA A 18 -10.71 10.95 31.52
C ALA A 18 -9.37 11.69 31.39
N LYS A 19 -8.34 11.15 32.06
CA LYS A 19 -6.93 11.48 31.85
C LYS A 19 -6.70 11.55 30.33
N ASN A 20 -6.32 12.72 29.80
CA ASN A 20 -6.13 12.92 28.37
C ASN A 20 -5.15 11.84 27.89
N PRO A 21 -5.58 10.86 27.08
CA PRO A 21 -4.74 9.71 26.77
C PRO A 21 -3.52 10.22 26.02
N GLY A 22 -2.32 9.79 26.46
CA GLY A 22 -1.07 10.17 25.81
C GLY A 22 -1.08 9.84 24.31
N PHE A 23 -0.24 10.51 23.54
CA PHE A 23 -0.17 10.37 22.07
C PHE A 23 -0.14 8.91 21.59
N PHE A 24 0.68 8.06 22.20
CA PHE A 24 0.77 6.64 21.87
C PHE A 24 -0.53 5.86 22.14
N ALA A 25 -1.26 6.20 23.21
CA ALA A 25 -2.55 5.58 23.48
C ALA A 25 -3.61 5.99 22.46
N LYS A 26 -3.56 7.24 21.96
CA LYS A 26 -4.43 7.71 20.86
C LYS A 26 -4.14 6.97 19.56
N ILE A 27 -2.86 6.86 19.16
CA ILE A 27 -2.46 6.09 17.97
C ILE A 27 -2.88 4.63 18.09
N TYR A 28 -2.63 4.00 19.25
CA TYR A 28 -3.01 2.61 19.48
C TYR A 28 -4.52 2.39 19.32
N ARG A 29 -5.33 3.29 19.89
CA ARG A 29 -6.80 3.24 19.71
C ARG A 29 -7.21 3.41 18.26
N LEU A 30 -6.51 4.26 17.50
CA LEU A 30 -6.81 4.52 16.10
C LEU A 30 -6.43 3.33 15.21
N LEU A 31 -5.26 2.71 15.42
CA LEU A 31 -4.79 1.54 14.68
C LEU A 31 -5.69 0.30 14.84
N PHE A 32 -6.31 0.15 16.00
CA PHE A 32 -7.20 -0.98 16.31
C PHE A 32 -8.65 -0.56 16.50
N HIS A 33 -9.04 0.55 15.87
CA HIS A 33 -10.43 1.01 15.89
C HIS A 33 -11.33 -0.02 15.18
N GLU A 34 -12.60 -0.10 15.57
CA GLU A 34 -13.53 -1.06 14.94
C GLU A 34 -13.93 -0.60 13.53
N ASP A 35 -14.24 0.68 13.40
CA ASP A 35 -14.48 1.34 12.12
C ASP A 35 -13.23 1.31 11.21
N VAL A 36 -13.45 0.97 9.94
CA VAL A 36 -12.40 0.78 8.93
C VAL A 36 -11.72 2.10 8.56
N TYR A 37 -12.47 3.19 8.47
CA TYR A 37 -11.94 4.51 8.07
C TYR A 37 -11.04 5.12 9.14
N TYR A 38 -11.40 4.97 10.41
CA TYR A 38 -10.53 5.36 11.52
C TYR A 38 -9.23 4.55 11.52
N ARG A 39 -9.28 3.25 11.22
CA ARG A 39 -8.09 2.43 11.06
C ARG A 39 -7.21 2.90 9.91
N ILE A 40 -7.77 3.26 8.76
CA ILE A 40 -7.00 3.84 7.65
C ILE A 40 -6.22 5.06 8.14
N GLY A 41 -6.86 5.98 8.87
CA GLY A 41 -6.19 7.13 9.46
C GLY A 41 -5.06 6.75 10.43
N GLY A 42 -5.28 5.73 11.27
CA GLY A 42 -4.26 5.21 12.18
C GLY A 42 -3.03 4.66 11.47
N TYR A 43 -3.25 3.80 10.47
CA TYR A 43 -2.18 3.21 9.68
C TYR A 43 -1.44 4.27 8.85
N LEU A 44 -2.16 5.28 8.36
CA LEU A 44 -1.58 6.36 7.57
C LEU A 44 -0.62 7.19 8.40
N ILE A 45 -1.08 7.67 9.57
CA ILE A 45 -0.26 8.50 10.48
C ILE A 45 0.94 7.71 10.98
N PHE A 46 0.71 6.50 11.50
CA PHE A 46 1.77 5.68 12.06
C PHE A 46 2.77 5.22 10.98
N GLY A 47 2.28 4.82 9.82
CA GLY A 47 3.11 4.37 8.72
C GLY A 47 3.94 5.49 8.09
N LEU A 48 3.39 6.71 7.93
CA LEU A 48 4.19 7.86 7.49
C LEU A 48 5.27 8.23 8.50
N LEU A 49 4.96 8.23 9.80
CA LEU A 49 5.95 8.46 10.84
C LEU A 49 7.08 7.42 10.77
N LEU A 50 6.72 6.14 10.66
CA LEU A 50 7.67 5.04 10.54
C LEU A 50 8.54 5.17 9.27
N PHE A 51 7.93 5.53 8.14
CA PHE A 51 8.62 5.79 6.89
C PHE A 51 9.64 6.93 7.03
N PHE A 52 9.25 8.07 7.59
CA PHE A 52 10.16 9.22 7.73
C PHE A 52 11.30 8.94 8.70
N ILE A 53 11.06 8.22 9.79
CA ILE A 53 12.11 7.80 10.72
C ILE A 53 13.10 6.87 10.01
N ALA A 54 12.61 5.86 9.28
CA ALA A 54 13.45 4.95 8.51
C ALA A 54 14.24 5.71 7.44
N TRP A 55 13.57 6.50 6.62
CA TRP A 55 14.18 7.34 5.59
C TRP A 55 15.29 8.23 6.17
N ALA A 56 15.01 8.99 7.23
CA ALA A 56 16.01 9.86 7.86
C ALA A 56 17.21 9.06 8.40
N SER A 57 16.95 7.89 9.00
CA SER A 57 18.02 7.01 9.51
C SER A 57 18.93 6.52 8.37
N PHE A 58 18.36 6.06 7.25
CA PHE A 58 19.14 5.58 6.11
C PHE A 58 19.86 6.72 5.38
N GLN A 59 19.20 7.86 5.20
CA GLN A 59 19.74 9.03 4.52
C GLN A 59 20.86 9.73 5.30
N PHE A 60 20.70 9.91 6.62
CA PHE A 60 21.60 10.73 7.43
C PHE A 60 22.56 9.93 8.31
N LEU A 61 22.21 8.71 8.75
CA LEU A 61 23.05 7.92 9.65
C LEU A 61 23.81 6.82 8.90
N ILE A 62 23.11 6.01 8.09
CA ILE A 62 23.73 4.85 7.41
C ILE A 62 24.53 5.27 6.18
N LYS A 63 24.01 6.20 5.36
CA LYS A 63 24.69 6.79 4.19
C LYS A 63 25.30 5.76 3.23
N LYS A 64 24.65 4.61 3.03
CA LYS A 64 25.06 3.59 2.05
C LYS A 64 24.18 3.69 0.80
N PRO A 65 24.65 4.33 -0.29
CA PRO A 65 23.87 4.41 -1.51
C PRO A 65 23.66 3.01 -2.12
N ASN A 66 22.55 2.82 -2.82
CA ASN A 66 22.20 1.59 -3.56
C ASN A 66 22.15 0.30 -2.72
N LEU A 67 22.02 0.41 -1.40
CA LEU A 67 22.01 -0.74 -0.49
C LEU A 67 20.93 -1.78 -0.83
N LEU A 68 19.80 -1.33 -1.39
CA LEU A 68 18.64 -2.16 -1.71
C LEU A 68 18.35 -2.19 -3.22
N ALA A 69 19.31 -1.79 -4.06
CA ALA A 69 19.12 -1.76 -5.52
C ALA A 69 18.81 -3.15 -6.10
N ASP A 70 19.37 -4.21 -5.51
CA ASP A 70 19.14 -5.61 -5.92
C ASP A 70 17.99 -6.30 -5.17
N SER A 71 17.25 -5.57 -4.34
CA SER A 71 16.13 -6.14 -3.60
C SER A 71 14.87 -6.26 -4.46
N PHE A 72 13.95 -7.14 -4.08
CA PHE A 72 12.62 -7.25 -4.70
C PHE A 72 11.73 -6.00 -4.52
N MET A 73 12.16 -5.01 -3.72
CA MET A 73 11.50 -3.70 -3.62
C MET A 73 11.79 -2.83 -4.84
N VAL A 74 12.95 -3.05 -5.48
CA VAL A 74 13.45 -2.26 -6.62
C VAL A 74 13.43 -3.10 -7.90
N GLN A 75 13.98 -4.32 -7.84
CA GLN A 75 13.95 -5.27 -8.94
C GLN A 75 12.60 -5.97 -9.01
N LYS A 76 12.07 -6.08 -10.23
CA LYS A 76 10.81 -6.77 -10.52
C LYS A 76 11.08 -8.19 -10.95
N LEU A 77 10.17 -9.10 -10.58
CA LEU A 77 10.26 -10.52 -10.97
C LEU A 77 10.11 -10.70 -12.47
N VAL A 78 9.34 -9.82 -13.12
CA VAL A 78 9.14 -9.81 -14.56
C VAL A 78 9.96 -8.67 -15.15
N SER A 79 10.84 -8.99 -16.10
CA SER A 79 11.71 -8.00 -16.74
C SER A 79 10.91 -6.94 -17.52
N SER A 80 11.28 -5.69 -17.28
CA SER A 80 10.71 -4.51 -17.94
C SER A 80 11.48 -4.20 -19.21
N THR A 81 11.09 -4.80 -20.33
CA THR A 81 11.64 -4.46 -21.65
C THR A 81 10.61 -3.69 -22.47
N THR A 82 11.02 -2.60 -23.11
CA THR A 82 10.21 -1.90 -24.10
C THR A 82 10.25 -2.67 -25.42
N ALA A 83 9.14 -2.67 -26.14
CA ALA A 83 9.00 -3.29 -27.45
C ALA A 83 8.63 -2.22 -28.49
N LYS A 84 9.33 -2.20 -29.63
CA LYS A 84 9.03 -1.31 -30.77
C LYS A 84 7.95 -1.86 -31.71
N THR A 85 7.37 -3.00 -31.36
CA THR A 85 6.39 -3.73 -32.20
C THR A 85 5.02 -3.06 -32.19
N PHE A 86 4.71 -2.25 -31.16
CA PHE A 86 3.42 -1.56 -31.08
C PHE A 86 3.32 -0.45 -32.13
N GLY A 87 4.41 0.27 -32.38
CA GLY A 87 4.50 1.30 -33.41
C GLY A 87 4.31 0.72 -34.80
N THR A 88 4.95 -0.42 -35.11
CA THR A 88 4.73 -1.15 -36.37
C THR A 88 3.26 -1.53 -36.54
N TRP A 89 2.67 -2.18 -35.53
CA TRP A 89 1.25 -2.55 -35.54
C TRP A 89 0.32 -1.34 -35.74
N GLY A 90 0.59 -0.23 -35.03
CA GLY A 90 -0.16 1.02 -35.16
C GLY A 90 -0.08 1.58 -36.58
N THR A 91 1.12 1.63 -37.17
CA THR A 91 1.29 2.15 -38.53
C THR A 91 0.64 1.29 -39.61
N GLU A 92 0.60 -0.03 -39.42
CA GLU A 92 -0.07 -0.96 -40.34
C GLU A 92 -1.58 -0.76 -40.36
N HIS A 93 -2.21 -0.43 -39.22
CA HIS A 93 -3.66 -0.32 -39.09
C HIS A 93 -4.20 1.10 -39.27
N PHE A 94 -3.42 2.12 -38.90
CA PHE A 94 -3.86 3.52 -38.86
C PHE A 94 -3.06 4.45 -39.79
N GLY A 95 -2.07 3.92 -40.51
CA GLY A 95 -1.14 4.70 -41.34
C GLY A 95 -0.05 5.41 -40.52
N LYS A 96 0.79 6.20 -41.19
CA LYS A 96 1.94 6.87 -40.54
C LYS A 96 1.53 8.05 -39.65
N THR A 97 0.48 8.76 -40.03
CA THR A 97 0.00 9.96 -39.35
C THR A 97 -1.50 9.89 -39.19
N LEU A 98 -1.97 10.02 -37.95
CA LEU A 98 -3.39 10.10 -37.65
C LEU A 98 -3.73 11.56 -37.36
N THR A 99 -4.59 12.14 -38.18
CA THR A 99 -5.08 13.50 -37.96
C THR A 99 -6.35 13.41 -37.10
N LEU A 100 -6.20 13.58 -35.78
CA LEU A 100 -7.36 13.67 -34.89
C LEU A 100 -7.69 15.16 -34.69
N PHE A 101 -8.78 15.62 -35.28
CA PHE A 101 -9.22 17.02 -35.22
C PHE A 101 -8.22 17.97 -35.89
N LYS A 102 -7.40 18.70 -35.12
CA LYS A 102 -6.33 19.61 -35.59
C LYS A 102 -4.92 19.12 -35.23
N TRP A 103 -4.81 17.92 -34.65
CA TRP A 103 -3.56 17.37 -34.13
C TRP A 103 -3.04 16.32 -35.12
N GLN A 104 -1.79 16.46 -35.56
CA GLN A 104 -1.09 15.43 -36.32
C GLN A 104 -0.30 14.58 -35.33
N LEU A 105 -0.74 13.33 -35.15
CA LEU A 105 -0.08 12.37 -34.28
C LEU A 105 0.80 11.45 -35.12
N ASP A 106 2.05 11.30 -34.69
CA ASP A 106 2.93 10.24 -35.18
C ASP A 106 2.44 8.90 -34.59
N VAL A 107 1.81 8.10 -35.44
CA VAL A 107 1.16 6.85 -35.03
C VAL A 107 2.19 5.88 -34.47
N ALA A 108 3.38 5.77 -35.09
CA ALA A 108 4.40 4.85 -34.61
C ALA A 108 4.80 5.19 -33.17
N LYS A 109 5.07 6.47 -32.93
CA LYS A 109 5.50 6.97 -31.62
C LYS A 109 4.42 6.83 -30.55
N GLU A 110 3.17 7.24 -30.84
CA GLU A 110 2.09 7.17 -29.85
C GLU A 110 1.75 5.72 -29.49
N PHE A 111 1.68 4.82 -30.48
CA PHE A 111 1.41 3.41 -30.20
C PHE A 111 2.56 2.73 -29.47
N ASP A 112 3.82 3.05 -29.77
CA ASP A 112 4.97 2.57 -28.99
C ASP A 112 4.90 3.05 -27.54
N ILE A 113 4.62 4.33 -27.29
CA ILE A 113 4.51 4.87 -25.94
C ILE A 113 3.37 4.18 -25.18
N TRP A 114 2.14 4.29 -25.67
CA TRP A 114 0.96 3.84 -24.93
C TRP A 114 0.85 2.31 -24.87
N GLY A 115 1.27 1.60 -25.93
CA GLY A 115 1.34 0.15 -25.94
C GLY A 115 2.29 -0.39 -24.87
N ASN A 116 3.50 0.18 -24.77
CA ASN A 116 4.43 -0.18 -23.72
C ASN A 116 3.92 0.20 -22.33
N VAL A 117 3.32 1.39 -22.17
CA VAL A 117 2.75 1.81 -20.88
C VAL A 117 1.69 0.82 -20.41
N LEU A 118 0.76 0.41 -21.26
CA LEU A 118 -0.31 -0.53 -20.89
C LEU A 118 0.24 -1.91 -20.51
N VAL A 119 1.15 -2.46 -21.32
CA VAL A 119 1.74 -3.79 -21.05
C VAL A 119 2.59 -3.77 -19.77
N LEU A 120 3.41 -2.74 -19.58
CA LEU A 120 4.21 -2.60 -18.36
C LEU A 120 3.33 -2.35 -17.14
N THR A 121 2.24 -1.59 -17.26
CA THR A 121 1.25 -1.40 -16.19
C THR A 121 0.73 -2.74 -15.71
N PHE A 122 0.31 -3.60 -16.64
CA PHE A 122 -0.20 -4.93 -16.29
C PHE A 122 0.89 -5.81 -15.65
N LYS A 123 2.11 -5.80 -16.19
CA LYS A 123 3.26 -6.52 -15.60
C LYS A 123 3.54 -6.06 -14.17
N TYR A 124 3.53 -4.75 -13.92
CA TYR A 124 3.80 -4.17 -12.60
C TYR A 124 2.68 -4.49 -11.61
N PHE A 125 1.44 -4.41 -12.07
CA PHE A 125 0.28 -4.79 -11.28
C PHE A 125 0.34 -6.27 -10.86
N VAL A 126 0.61 -7.18 -11.80
CA VAL A 126 0.80 -8.62 -11.51
C VAL A 126 1.97 -8.84 -10.55
N ASN A 127 3.11 -8.17 -10.77
CA ASN A 127 4.25 -8.23 -9.85
C ASN A 127 3.85 -7.85 -8.43
N HIS A 128 3.08 -6.78 -8.25
CA HIS A 128 2.57 -6.42 -6.92
C HIS A 128 1.57 -7.44 -6.37
N LEU A 129 0.71 -8.03 -7.18
CA LEU A 129 -0.21 -9.08 -6.72
C LEU A 129 0.54 -10.30 -6.16
N ILE A 130 1.70 -10.65 -6.73
CA ILE A 130 2.57 -11.73 -6.21
C ILE A 130 2.99 -11.45 -4.76
N PHE A 131 3.11 -10.20 -4.34
CA PHE A 131 3.41 -9.85 -2.95
C PHE A 131 2.14 -9.66 -2.11
N VAL A 132 1.13 -8.97 -2.64
CA VAL A 132 -0.13 -8.69 -1.93
C VAL A 132 -0.83 -9.99 -1.51
N ILE A 133 -0.95 -10.97 -2.40
CA ILE A 133 -1.69 -12.20 -2.13
C ILE A 133 -1.07 -12.97 -0.94
N PRO A 134 0.21 -13.38 -0.97
CA PRO A 134 0.78 -14.09 0.17
C PRO A 134 1.00 -13.21 1.39
N PHE A 135 1.55 -12.00 1.24
CA PHE A 135 2.01 -11.22 2.39
C PHE A 135 0.96 -10.30 3.01
N ILE A 136 -0.12 -10.00 2.31
CA ILE A 136 -1.24 -9.23 2.88
C ILE A 136 -2.43 -10.16 3.08
N PHE A 137 -2.94 -10.76 2.01
CA PHE A 137 -4.18 -11.54 2.08
C PHE A 137 -4.01 -12.81 2.92
N LEU A 138 -3.01 -13.66 2.64
CA LEU A 138 -2.78 -14.89 3.41
C LEU A 138 -2.30 -14.60 4.84
N LEU A 139 -1.38 -13.65 5.02
CA LEU A 139 -0.90 -13.31 6.37
C LEU A 139 -1.99 -12.70 7.26
N ASN A 140 -2.99 -12.00 6.71
CA ASN A 140 -4.09 -11.47 7.53
C ASN A 140 -5.07 -12.54 8.05
N PHE A 141 -4.92 -13.80 7.66
CA PHE A 141 -5.59 -14.92 8.34
C PHE A 141 -4.94 -15.27 9.68
N PHE A 142 -3.73 -14.80 9.95
CA PHE A 142 -3.00 -15.10 11.18
C PHE A 142 -2.87 -13.84 12.03
N LYS A 143 -3.19 -13.98 13.32
CA LYS A 143 -3.22 -12.86 14.26
C LYS A 143 -2.61 -13.24 15.59
N VAL A 144 -1.89 -12.30 16.20
CA VAL A 144 -1.42 -12.39 17.58
C VAL A 144 -1.94 -11.19 18.36
N GLY A 145 -2.80 -11.45 19.34
CA GLY A 145 -3.54 -10.42 20.07
C GLY A 145 -4.38 -9.56 19.12
N ARG A 146 -4.03 -8.27 18.98
CA ARG A 146 -4.70 -7.34 18.05
C ARG A 146 -3.97 -7.19 16.71
N TRP A 147 -2.75 -7.72 16.59
CA TRP A 147 -1.89 -7.56 15.41
C TRP A 147 -2.08 -8.69 14.42
N ASN A 148 -2.47 -8.36 13.19
CA ASN A 148 -2.46 -9.32 12.08
C ASN A 148 -1.06 -9.37 11.46
N PHE A 149 -0.66 -10.52 10.93
CA PHE A 149 0.65 -10.65 10.30
C PHE A 149 0.79 -9.79 9.04
N GLY A 150 -0.30 -9.51 8.31
CA GLY A 150 -0.25 -8.55 7.21
C GLY A 150 0.02 -7.12 7.66
N ALA A 151 -0.41 -6.72 8.87
CA ALA A 151 -0.06 -5.43 9.46
C ALA A 151 1.42 -5.34 9.86
N ILE A 152 1.97 -6.44 10.38
CA ILE A 152 3.40 -6.55 10.70
C ILE A 152 4.22 -6.48 9.40
N TYR A 153 3.82 -7.22 8.37
CA TYR A 153 4.42 -7.14 7.04
C TYR A 153 4.37 -5.71 6.50
N PHE A 154 3.24 -5.02 6.59
CA PHE A 154 3.11 -3.64 6.13
C PHE A 154 4.06 -2.68 6.87
N ALA A 155 4.23 -2.84 8.19
CA ALA A 155 5.19 -2.06 8.94
C ALA A 155 6.63 -2.31 8.46
N PHE A 156 7.00 -3.58 8.24
CA PHE A 156 8.30 -3.93 7.68
C PHE A 156 8.51 -3.38 6.27
N TYR A 157 7.52 -3.54 5.39
CA TYR A 157 7.49 -2.97 4.04
C TYR A 157 7.65 -1.45 4.04
N THR A 158 7.03 -0.76 5.01
CA THR A 158 7.16 0.69 5.19
C THR A 158 8.58 1.10 5.56
N ILE A 159 9.24 0.34 6.45
CA ILE A 159 10.65 0.55 6.80
C ILE A 159 11.53 0.32 5.57
N LEU A 160 11.30 -0.74 4.81
CA LEU A 160 12.04 -1.03 3.58
C LEU A 160 11.88 0.08 2.54
N TRP A 161 10.68 0.64 2.36
CA TRP A 161 10.48 1.82 1.51
C TRP A 161 11.30 3.01 2.00
N GLY A 162 11.27 3.30 3.31
CA GLY A 162 12.11 4.35 3.91
C GLY A 162 13.58 4.12 3.61
N ALA A 163 14.05 2.88 3.71
CA ALA A 163 15.42 2.49 3.38
C ALA A 163 15.74 2.67 1.88
N VAL A 164 14.88 2.20 0.97
CA VAL A 164 15.05 2.34 -0.49
C VAL A 164 15.19 3.81 -0.88
N ILE A 165 14.33 4.66 -0.35
CA ILE A 165 14.36 6.10 -0.62
C ILE A 165 15.56 6.78 0.04
N GLY A 166 15.88 6.44 1.29
CA GLY A 166 17.01 7.01 2.03
C GLY A 166 18.38 6.58 1.51
N THR A 167 18.45 5.45 0.79
CA THR A 167 19.68 4.95 0.14
C THR A 167 19.71 5.23 -1.35
N GLN A 168 18.70 5.92 -1.90
CA GLN A 168 18.60 6.23 -3.33
C GLN A 168 18.69 4.98 -4.21
N SER A 169 18.16 3.85 -3.73
CA SER A 169 18.28 2.57 -4.42
C SER A 169 17.39 2.47 -5.67
N LEU A 170 16.52 3.47 -5.93
CA LEU A 170 15.71 3.52 -7.15
C LEU A 170 16.56 3.97 -8.34
N SER A 171 16.34 3.35 -9.50
CA SER A 171 17.09 3.64 -10.73
C SER A 171 16.67 4.94 -11.44
N PHE A 172 15.71 5.70 -10.90
CA PHE A 172 15.19 6.90 -11.53
C PHE A 172 15.96 8.16 -11.08
N PRO A 173 16.12 9.16 -11.96
CA PRO A 173 16.89 10.35 -11.64
C PRO A 173 16.22 11.19 -10.54
N THR A 174 17.00 11.55 -9.51
CA THR A 174 16.56 12.35 -8.36
C THR A 174 16.82 13.85 -8.52
N GLY A 175 17.44 14.29 -9.63
CA GLY A 175 17.83 15.69 -9.83
C GLY A 175 18.97 16.14 -8.91
N THR A 176 19.13 17.46 -8.75
CA THR A 176 20.28 18.08 -8.05
C THR A 176 20.21 17.94 -6.53
N ASN A 177 19.03 18.11 -5.92
CA ASN A 177 18.82 17.82 -4.51
C ASN A 177 18.39 16.36 -4.35
N VAL A 178 19.38 15.51 -4.12
CA VAL A 178 19.18 14.05 -4.10
C VAL A 178 18.21 13.59 -3.01
N ALA A 179 18.27 14.20 -1.82
CA ALA A 179 17.38 13.86 -0.71
C ALA A 179 15.92 14.22 -1.00
N LEU A 180 15.67 15.45 -1.44
CA LEU A 180 14.32 15.89 -1.81
C LEU A 180 13.82 15.16 -3.06
N GLY A 181 14.69 14.93 -4.04
CA GLY A 181 14.40 14.21 -5.27
C GLY A 181 13.92 12.79 -5.02
N SER A 182 14.56 12.07 -4.10
CA SER A 182 14.16 10.72 -3.72
C SER A 182 12.76 10.71 -3.07
N LEU A 183 12.45 11.70 -2.24
CA LEU A 183 11.10 11.87 -1.67
C LEU A 183 10.06 12.24 -2.74
N ILE A 184 10.43 13.04 -3.74
CA ILE A 184 9.55 13.36 -4.87
C ILE A 184 9.26 12.11 -5.70
N LEU A 185 10.25 11.26 -5.96
CA LEU A 185 10.05 9.98 -6.63
C LEU A 185 9.10 9.07 -5.84
N PHE A 186 9.29 9.00 -4.52
CA PHE A 186 8.35 8.30 -3.64
C PHE A 186 6.95 8.88 -3.79
N ALA A 187 6.76 10.19 -3.66
CA ALA A 187 5.45 10.83 -3.79
C ALA A 187 4.79 10.58 -5.17
N ARG A 188 5.59 10.48 -6.24
CA ARG A 188 5.09 10.33 -7.61
C ARG A 188 4.46 8.96 -7.88
N PHE A 189 5.02 7.87 -7.36
CA PHE A 189 4.45 6.53 -7.56
C PHE A 189 4.54 5.61 -6.33
N GLY A 190 5.64 5.66 -5.58
CA GLY A 190 5.86 4.82 -4.40
C GLY A 190 4.82 5.02 -3.29
N LEU A 191 4.38 6.26 -3.04
CA LEU A 191 3.37 6.64 -2.06
C LEU A 191 2.01 6.02 -2.42
N TRP A 192 1.65 6.00 -3.70
CA TRP A 192 0.41 5.37 -4.17
C TRP A 192 0.45 3.86 -3.99
N THR A 193 1.56 3.21 -4.33
CA THR A 193 1.74 1.77 -4.07
C THR A 193 1.71 1.48 -2.58
N TRP A 194 2.42 2.26 -1.77
CA TRP A 194 2.43 2.12 -0.31
C TRP A 194 1.03 2.31 0.29
N PHE A 195 0.29 3.33 -0.15
CA PHE A 195 -1.08 3.59 0.31
C PHE A 195 -2.04 2.49 -0.14
N SER A 196 -1.88 1.94 -1.35
CA SER A 196 -2.67 0.81 -1.82
C SER A 196 -2.48 -0.42 -0.91
N TYR A 197 -1.24 -0.71 -0.49
CA TYR A 197 -0.95 -1.82 0.42
C TYR A 197 -1.57 -1.59 1.80
N LEU A 198 -1.56 -0.35 2.28
CA LEU A 198 -2.26 0.03 3.51
C LEU A 198 -3.75 -0.30 3.42
N LEU A 199 -4.43 0.14 2.36
CA LEU A 199 -5.86 -0.11 2.17
C LEU A 199 -6.16 -1.60 2.09
N LEU A 200 -5.33 -2.36 1.38
CA LEU A 200 -5.48 -3.81 1.26
C LEU A 200 -5.31 -4.52 2.61
N VAL A 201 -4.34 -4.10 3.43
CA VAL A 201 -4.13 -4.63 4.78
C VAL A 201 -5.33 -4.32 5.67
N VAL A 202 -5.81 -3.08 5.66
CA VAL A 202 -6.94 -2.66 6.51
C VAL A 202 -8.24 -3.32 6.06
N GLY A 203 -8.50 -3.39 4.75
CA GLY A 203 -9.69 -4.03 4.17
C GLY A 203 -9.76 -5.55 4.43
N THR A 204 -8.62 -6.19 4.67
CA THR A 204 -8.53 -7.64 4.96
C THR A 204 -8.22 -7.96 6.42
N ALA A 205 -8.14 -6.96 7.30
CA ALA A 205 -7.70 -7.11 8.69
C ALA A 205 -8.61 -7.99 9.57
N GLN A 206 -9.77 -8.42 9.08
CA GLN A 206 -10.73 -9.21 9.86
C GLN A 206 -10.73 -10.71 9.54
N PHE A 207 -9.89 -11.18 8.61
CA PHE A 207 -9.95 -12.57 8.16
C PHE A 207 -9.62 -13.57 9.27
N GLY A 208 -8.63 -13.25 10.12
CA GLY A 208 -8.46 -13.79 11.47
C GLY A 208 -8.90 -15.25 11.67
N TRP A 209 -8.33 -16.17 10.89
CA TRP A 209 -8.62 -17.60 10.97
C TRP A 209 -8.01 -18.20 12.23
N LEU A 210 -6.71 -17.99 12.43
CA LEU A 210 -5.95 -18.47 13.57
C LEU A 210 -5.46 -17.30 14.40
N VAL A 211 -5.79 -17.33 15.69
CA VAL A 211 -5.49 -16.26 16.64
C VAL A 211 -4.77 -16.84 17.85
N ALA A 212 -3.59 -16.29 18.14
CA ALA A 212 -2.88 -16.55 19.39
C ALA A 212 -3.09 -15.37 20.35
N PRO A 213 -3.28 -15.59 21.66
CA PRO A 213 -3.53 -14.52 22.63
C PRO A 213 -2.28 -13.64 22.85
N ASN A 214 -1.09 -14.22 22.77
CA ASN A 214 0.19 -13.56 23.02
C ASN A 214 1.31 -14.22 22.20
N LEU A 215 2.40 -13.48 21.96
CA LEU A 215 3.56 -13.96 21.19
C LEU A 215 4.29 -15.13 21.87
N SER A 216 4.22 -15.22 23.20
CA SER A 216 4.88 -16.27 23.99
C SER A 216 4.05 -17.54 24.10
N GLY A 217 2.73 -17.46 23.95
CA GLY A 217 1.84 -18.61 24.01
C GLY A 217 1.62 -19.20 22.62
N TRP A 218 2.13 -20.41 22.38
CA TRP A 218 1.90 -21.17 21.14
C TRP A 218 0.49 -21.79 21.05
N ALA A 219 -0.46 -21.26 21.80
CA ALA A 219 -1.85 -21.73 21.85
C ALA A 219 -2.69 -21.02 20.78
N TRP A 220 -2.56 -21.49 19.53
CA TRP A 220 -3.39 -21.02 18.42
C TRP A 220 -4.82 -21.52 18.58
N LYS A 221 -5.78 -20.59 18.50
CA LYS A 221 -7.21 -20.90 18.49
C LYS A 221 -7.81 -20.48 17.16
N GLN A 222 -8.68 -21.33 16.62
CA GLN A 222 -9.46 -21.00 15.45
C GLN A 222 -10.64 -20.10 15.87
N GLU A 223 -10.64 -18.84 15.43
CA GLU A 223 -11.76 -17.91 15.69
C GLU A 223 -12.77 -17.87 14.55
N ARG A 224 -12.32 -18.04 13.30
CA ARG A 224 -13.16 -17.92 12.10
C ARG A 224 -12.97 -19.11 11.16
N LYS A 225 -13.81 -19.22 10.12
CA LYS A 225 -13.60 -20.16 9.02
C LYS A 225 -12.62 -19.56 8.03
N LEU A 226 -11.72 -20.40 7.49
CA LEU A 226 -10.81 -20.00 6.41
C LEU A 226 -11.59 -19.59 5.14
N TRP A 227 -12.71 -20.26 4.87
CA TRP A 227 -13.56 -20.03 3.70
C TRP A 227 -15.04 -20.34 4.01
N PRO A 228 -16.01 -19.67 3.37
CA PRO A 228 -15.87 -18.48 2.52
C PRO A 228 -15.56 -17.21 3.32
N VAL A 229 -14.71 -16.36 2.73
CA VAL A 229 -14.34 -15.07 3.30
C VAL A 229 -15.48 -14.07 3.07
N HIS A 230 -15.99 -13.49 4.14
CA HIS A 230 -17.04 -12.48 4.08
C HIS A 230 -16.44 -11.10 4.33
N PHE A 231 -16.67 -10.17 3.41
CA PHE A 231 -16.36 -8.75 3.58
C PHE A 231 -17.62 -8.00 4.03
N THR A 232 -17.46 -7.07 4.98
CA THR A 232 -18.50 -6.05 5.18
C THR A 232 -18.52 -5.09 3.98
N PRO A 233 -19.61 -4.35 3.74
CA PRO A 233 -19.67 -3.39 2.63
C PRO A 233 -18.49 -2.40 2.62
N GLU A 234 -18.19 -1.80 3.77
CA GLU A 234 -17.07 -0.85 3.95
C GLU A 234 -15.71 -1.48 3.64
N GLN A 235 -15.49 -2.73 4.06
CA GLN A 235 -14.22 -3.42 3.80
C GLN A 235 -14.08 -3.80 2.33
N ARG A 236 -15.16 -4.20 1.69
CA ARG A 236 -15.18 -4.49 0.25
C ARG A 236 -14.82 -3.23 -0.53
N GLU A 237 -15.40 -2.10 -0.18
CA GLU A 237 -15.09 -0.80 -0.78
C GLU A 237 -13.60 -0.47 -0.63
N VAL A 238 -13.08 -0.54 0.60
CA VAL A 238 -11.67 -0.26 0.90
C VAL A 238 -10.71 -1.21 0.19
N PHE A 239 -11.07 -2.49 0.09
CA PHE A 239 -10.31 -3.49 -0.66
C PHE A 239 -10.28 -3.18 -2.15
N ILE A 240 -11.42 -2.84 -2.75
CA ILE A 240 -11.53 -2.45 -4.17
C ILE A 240 -10.70 -1.18 -4.42
N TYR A 241 -10.81 -0.17 -3.57
CA TYR A 241 -9.99 1.04 -3.67
C TYR A 241 -8.50 0.74 -3.56
N GLY A 242 -8.11 -0.17 -2.66
CA GLY A 242 -6.74 -0.67 -2.59
C GLY A 242 -6.26 -1.23 -3.94
N LEU A 243 -7.05 -2.07 -4.60
CA LEU A 243 -6.69 -2.62 -5.92
C LEU A 243 -6.65 -1.54 -7.01
N LEU A 244 -7.59 -0.60 -7.01
CA LEU A 244 -7.62 0.50 -7.98
C LEU A 244 -6.41 1.44 -7.81
N PHE A 245 -6.03 1.78 -6.58
CA PHE A 245 -4.83 2.56 -6.32
C PHE A 245 -3.57 1.82 -6.72
N LEU A 246 -3.53 0.50 -6.53
CA LEU A 246 -2.41 -0.32 -6.97
C LEU A 246 -2.28 -0.36 -8.49
N LEU A 247 -3.40 -0.40 -9.21
CA LEU A 247 -3.41 -0.31 -10.67
C LEU A 247 -2.97 1.08 -11.14
N ALA A 248 -3.48 2.15 -10.51
CA ALA A 248 -3.10 3.52 -10.82
C ALA A 248 -1.61 3.79 -10.54
N SER A 249 -1.05 3.24 -9.45
CA SER A 249 0.38 3.37 -9.15
C SER A 249 1.25 2.60 -10.14
N SER A 250 0.81 1.40 -10.54
CA SER A 250 1.46 0.60 -11.59
C SER A 250 1.50 1.35 -12.92
N PHE A 251 0.42 2.07 -13.26
CA PHE A 251 0.35 2.91 -14.45
C PHE A 251 1.29 4.12 -14.37
N ALA A 252 1.30 4.81 -13.23
CA ALA A 252 2.20 5.94 -13.01
C ALA A 252 3.67 5.53 -13.15
N GLU A 253 4.04 4.38 -12.56
CA GLU A 253 5.39 3.84 -12.66
C GLU A 253 5.74 3.41 -14.09
N ALA A 254 4.83 2.73 -14.80
CA ALA A 254 5.02 2.34 -16.20
C ALA A 254 5.26 3.54 -17.11
N ARG A 255 4.49 4.62 -16.92
CA ARG A 255 4.65 5.87 -17.67
C ARG A 255 6.03 6.50 -17.45
N ILE A 256 6.51 6.53 -16.22
CA ILE A 256 7.85 7.05 -15.89
C ILE A 256 8.91 6.17 -16.55
N PHE A 257 8.77 4.85 -16.45
CA PHE A 257 9.71 3.91 -17.06
C PHE A 257 9.82 4.10 -18.56
N VAL A 258 8.69 4.14 -19.28
CA VAL A 258 8.66 4.34 -20.73
C VAL A 258 9.25 5.69 -21.10
N HIS A 259 8.93 6.76 -20.36
CA HIS A 259 9.48 8.09 -20.64
C HIS A 259 11.01 8.17 -20.59
N TYR A 260 11.65 7.35 -19.75
CA TYR A 260 13.11 7.34 -19.60
C TYR A 260 13.83 6.24 -20.42
N ASN A 261 13.09 5.29 -21.02
CA ASN A 261 13.67 4.10 -21.68
C ASN A 261 13.17 3.89 -23.12
N LEU A 262 12.43 4.84 -23.69
CA LEU A 262 11.96 4.86 -25.08
C LEU A 262 12.45 6.12 -25.77
#